data_AF-A0A9E0W0G5-F1
#
_entry.id   AF-A0A9E0W0G5-F1
#
_cell.length_a   1.000
_cell.length_b   1.000
_cell.length_c   1.000
_cell.angle_alpha   90.00
_cell.angle_beta   90.00
_cell.angle_gamma   90.00
#
_symmetry.space_group_name_H-M   'P 1'
#
loop_
_entity.id
_entity.type
_entity.pdbx_description
1 polymer ?
#
loop_
_entity_poly.entity_id
_entity_poly.type
_entity_poly.pdbx_seq_one_letter_code
_entity_poly.pdbx_strand_id
1 'polypeptide(L)'
;VAGNTSKTSDETHKAALQAKDGIHIVDEMLMTIQMLVDNVAAASQSSEMLRTQTDEIGDIAALIDGIAAQTNLLALNAAIEAARAGDHGRGFAVVADEVRTLASRTQESTSKIKNTVENIQRSVNDTANTMKLSHEKAQAGAAHAEKAGNAFDQVSASMETISQGSYQIAASAEQQSIAAEEISKNIVSIRDIADSSMTSVEQTNQATNNLSKLVADLSQIMNKAT
;
A
#
# COMPACT_ATOMS: atom_id res chain seq x y z
N VAL A 1 -35.22 -15.32 -0.59
CA VAL A 1 -34.61 -14.05 -1.05
C VAL A 1 -34.19 -13.18 0.14
N ALA A 2 -35.08 -12.86 1.08
CA ALA A 2 -34.75 -12.07 2.28
C ALA A 2 -33.55 -12.59 3.12
N GLY A 3 -33.44 -13.91 3.31
CA GLY A 3 -32.28 -14.49 4.01
C GLY A 3 -30.95 -14.32 3.26
N ASN A 4 -30.98 -14.36 1.93
CA ASN A 4 -29.78 -14.15 1.11
C ASN A 4 -29.36 -12.69 1.10
N THR A 5 -30.30 -11.75 1.03
CA THR A 5 -30.01 -10.31 1.07
C THR A 5 -29.45 -9.87 2.43
N SER A 6 -29.95 -10.43 3.54
CA SER A 6 -29.39 -10.19 4.87
C SER A 6 -27.93 -10.66 4.94
N LYS A 7 -27.66 -11.88 4.48
CA LYS A 7 -26.30 -12.43 4.45
C LYS A 7 -25.37 -11.60 3.57
N THR A 8 -25.82 -11.14 2.40
CA THR A 8 -25.05 -10.23 1.55
C THR A 8 -24.72 -8.93 2.28
N SER A 9 -25.68 -8.33 2.98
CA SER A 9 -25.44 -7.13 3.77
C SER A 9 -24.37 -7.34 4.85
N ASP A 10 -24.44 -8.46 5.59
CA ASP A 10 -23.45 -8.79 6.62
C ASP A 10 -22.04 -8.96 6.04
N GLU A 11 -21.90 -9.68 4.92
CA GLU A 11 -20.61 -9.86 4.25
C GLU A 11 -20.08 -8.53 3.69
N THR A 12 -20.94 -7.68 3.12
CA THR A 12 -20.52 -6.34 2.66
C THR A 12 -20.07 -5.45 3.81
N HIS A 13 -20.75 -5.52 4.96
CA HIS A 13 -20.36 -4.77 6.15
C HIS A 13 -18.99 -5.23 6.66
N LYS A 14 -18.77 -6.56 6.71
CA LYS A 14 -17.47 -7.13 7.07
C LYS A 14 -16.37 -6.70 6.11
N ALA A 15 -16.62 -6.73 4.80
CA ALA A 15 -15.66 -6.27 3.80
C ALA A 15 -15.35 -4.77 3.93
N ALA A 16 -16.34 -3.93 4.25
CA ALA A 16 -16.12 -2.51 4.52
C ALA A 16 -15.26 -2.29 5.77
N LEU A 17 -15.48 -3.06 6.85
CA LEU A 17 -14.63 -3.01 8.03
C LEU A 17 -13.18 -3.42 7.72
N GLN A 18 -12.98 -4.45 6.90
CA GLN A 18 -11.65 -4.87 6.46
C GLN A 18 -10.96 -3.81 5.59
N ALA A 19 -11.71 -3.14 4.71
CA ALA A 19 -11.17 -2.03 3.93
C ALA A 19 -10.73 -0.87 4.84
N LYS A 20 -11.52 -0.55 5.86
CA LYS A 20 -11.18 0.47 6.86
C LYS A 20 -9.93 0.12 7.67
N ASP A 21 -9.77 -1.14 8.05
CA ASP A 21 -8.56 -1.64 8.69
C ASP A 21 -7.35 -1.54 7.74
N GLY A 22 -7.55 -1.85 6.46
CA GLY A 22 -6.56 -1.63 5.40
C GLY A 22 -6.10 -0.18 5.28
N ILE A 23 -7.02 0.79 5.40
CA ILE A 23 -6.68 2.22 5.43
C ILE A 23 -5.80 2.54 6.64
N HIS A 24 -6.13 2.02 7.82
CA HIS A 24 -5.34 2.25 9.02
C HIS A 24 -3.90 1.73 8.88
N ILE A 25 -3.74 0.53 8.30
CA ILE A 25 -2.42 -0.04 7.98
C ILE A 25 -1.65 0.84 7.00
N VAL A 26 -2.33 1.41 5.99
CA VAL A 26 -1.73 2.34 5.03
C VAL A 26 -1.26 3.63 5.73
N ASP A 27 -2.05 4.18 6.66
CA ASP A 27 -1.67 5.36 7.43
C ASP A 27 -0.42 5.10 8.29
N GLU A 28 -0.36 3.96 8.98
CA GLU A 28 0.83 3.55 9.74
C GLU A 28 2.07 3.36 8.84
N MET A 29 1.86 2.81 7.64
CA MET A 29 2.90 2.66 6.62
C MET A 29 3.42 4.04 6.17
N LEU A 30 2.53 5.00 5.92
CA LEU A 30 2.91 6.37 5.55
C LEU A 30 3.72 7.06 6.66
N MET A 31 3.31 6.91 7.92
CA MET A 31 4.08 7.41 9.07
C MET A 31 5.48 6.78 9.14
N THR A 32 5.58 5.47 8.91
CA THR A 32 6.86 4.76 8.90
C THR A 32 7.76 5.22 7.76
N ILE A 33 7.20 5.48 6.59
CA ILE A 33 7.94 6.00 5.44
C ILE A 33 8.43 7.43 5.71
N GLN A 34 7.62 8.27 6.36
CA GLN A 34 8.07 9.61 6.74
C GLN A 34 9.25 9.55 7.71
N MET A 35 9.19 8.70 8.73
CA MET A 35 10.32 8.48 9.64
C MET A 35 11.57 7.97 8.91
N LEU A 36 11.40 7.09 7.91
CA LEU A 36 12.50 6.62 7.07
C LEU A 36 13.13 7.78 6.28
N VAL A 37 12.32 8.65 5.68
CA VAL A 37 12.79 9.83 4.95
C VAL A 37 13.62 10.75 5.86
N ASP A 38 13.12 11.01 7.07
CA ASP A 38 13.81 11.86 8.05
C ASP A 38 15.14 11.24 8.49
N ASN A 39 15.15 9.93 8.75
CA ASN A 39 16.37 9.19 9.11
C ASN A 39 17.41 9.20 7.98
N VAL A 40 16.98 9.03 6.72
CA VAL A 40 17.87 9.11 5.55
C VAL A 40 18.45 10.51 5.40
N ALA A 41 17.66 11.56 5.63
CA ALA A 41 18.12 12.94 5.59
C ALA A 41 19.18 13.22 6.68
N ALA A 42 18.94 12.78 7.92
CA ALA A 42 19.89 12.93 9.02
C ALA A 42 21.21 12.17 8.76
N ALA A 43 21.11 10.97 8.18
CA ALA A 43 22.26 10.16 7.84
C ALA A 43 23.06 10.77 6.67
N SER A 44 22.38 11.41 5.71
CA SER A 44 23.02 12.17 4.62
C SER A 44 23.80 13.37 5.17
N GLN A 45 23.22 14.12 6.11
CA GLN A 45 23.92 15.22 6.78
C GLN A 45 25.15 14.74 7.56
N SER A 46 25.05 13.60 8.24
CA SER A 46 26.17 13.00 8.97
C SER A 46 27.30 12.55 8.03
N SER A 47 26.95 12.00 6.87
CA SER A 47 27.91 11.62 5.84
C SER A 47 28.65 12.84 5.28
N GLU A 48 27.95 13.96 5.09
CA GLU A 48 28.54 15.22 4.62
C GLU A 48 29.49 15.85 5.64
N MET A 49 29.15 15.79 6.93
CA MET A 49 30.06 16.20 8.00
C MET A 49 31.32 15.34 8.03
N LEU A 50 31.17 14.00 7.90
CA LEU A 50 32.31 13.08 7.86
C LEU A 50 33.21 13.34 6.63
N ARG A 51 32.61 13.66 5.48
CA ARG A 51 33.36 14.08 4.28
C ARG A 51 34.25 15.28 4.59
N THR A 52 33.67 16.33 5.16
CA THR A 52 34.38 17.57 5.51
C THR A 52 35.52 17.32 6.50
N GLN A 53 35.27 16.54 7.56
CA GLN A 53 36.30 16.17 8.53
C GLN A 53 37.43 15.35 7.91
N THR A 54 37.09 14.47 6.96
CA THR A 54 38.09 13.65 6.27
C THR A 54 38.94 14.48 5.32
N ASP A 55 38.35 15.48 4.65
CA ASP A 55 39.07 16.45 3.82
C ASP A 55 40.09 17.24 4.68
N GLU A 56 39.68 17.73 5.86
CA GLU A 56 40.57 18.42 6.81
C GLU A 56 41.75 17.53 7.26
N ILE A 57 41.50 16.25 7.55
CA ILE A 57 42.56 15.29 7.91
C ILE A 57 43.52 15.09 6.72
N GLY A 58 42.99 15.04 5.50
CA GLY A 58 43.79 14.97 4.28
C GLY A 58 44.75 16.16 4.13
N ASP A 59 44.26 17.37 4.35
CA ASP A 59 45.06 18.60 4.30
C ASP A 59 46.14 18.63 5.39
N ILE A 60 45.81 18.20 6.61
CA ILE A 60 46.79 18.08 7.71
C ILE A 60 47.86 17.04 7.37
N ALA A 61 47.48 15.88 6.82
CA ALA A 61 48.42 14.85 6.43
C ALA A 61 49.38 15.34 5.33
N ALA A 62 48.87 16.11 4.36
CA ALA A 62 49.67 16.74 3.31
C ALA A 62 50.66 17.78 3.88
N LEU A 63 50.23 18.57 4.87
CA LEU A 63 51.11 19.52 5.56
C LEU A 63 52.23 18.80 6.32
N ILE A 64 51.92 17.73 7.06
CA ILE A 64 52.92 16.94 7.80
C ILE A 64 53.91 16.29 6.83
N ASP A 65 53.43 15.79 5.68
CA ASP A 65 54.30 15.22 4.65
C ASP A 65 55.29 16.26 4.10
N GLY A 66 54.82 17.49 3.87
CA GLY A 66 55.67 18.62 3.51
C GLY A 66 56.70 18.98 4.58
N ILE A 67 56.32 19.01 5.86
CA ILE A 67 57.24 19.25 6.99
C ILE A 67 58.29 18.14 7.07
N ALA A 68 57.88 16.88 6.90
CA ALA A 68 58.79 15.74 6.93
C ALA A 68 59.76 15.77 5.74
N ALA A 69 59.30 16.14 4.55
CA ALA A 69 60.17 16.35 3.38
C ALA A 69 61.22 17.46 3.62
N GLN A 70 60.80 18.58 4.20
CA GLN A 70 61.70 19.68 4.56
C GLN A 70 62.70 19.27 5.64
N THR A 71 62.24 18.52 6.65
CA THR A 71 63.08 17.99 7.73
C THR A 71 64.12 17.01 7.20
N ASN A 72 63.73 16.14 6.26
CA ASN A 72 64.64 15.22 5.58
C ASN A 72 65.73 15.97 4.79
N LEU A 73 65.36 17.06 4.11
CA LEU A 73 66.30 17.92 3.37
C LEU A 73 67.25 18.66 4.33
N LEU A 74 66.74 19.17 5.44
CA LEU A 74 67.57 19.81 6.48
C LEU A 74 68.56 18.82 7.10
N ALA A 75 68.12 17.59 7.40
CA ALA A 75 68.96 16.52 7.93
C ALA A 75 70.07 16.13 6.95
N LEU A 76 69.75 16.05 5.64
CA LEU A 76 70.74 15.81 4.60
C LEU A 76 71.81 16.91 4.56
N ASN A 77 71.41 18.18 4.62
CA ASN A 77 72.35 19.30 4.66
C ASN A 77 73.24 19.25 5.92
N ALA A 78 72.67 18.89 7.07
CA ALA A 78 73.42 18.72 8.31
C ALA A 78 74.42 17.55 8.24
N ALA A 79 74.05 16.43 7.61
CA ALA A 79 74.94 15.30 7.38
C ALA A 79 76.13 15.68 6.47
N ILE A 80 75.88 16.47 5.42
CA ILE A 80 76.92 16.99 4.52
C ILE A 80 77.91 17.89 5.30
N GLU A 81 77.40 18.82 6.12
CA GLU A 81 78.26 19.73 6.88
C GLU A 81 79.02 19.00 8.00
N ALA A 82 78.41 17.99 8.63
CA ALA A 82 79.08 17.12 9.59
C ALA A 82 80.24 16.33 8.96
N ALA A 83 80.05 15.80 7.74
CA ALA A 83 81.12 15.15 6.99
C ALA A 83 82.26 16.13 6.64
N ARG A 84 81.92 17.38 6.34
CA ARG A 84 82.88 18.46 6.04
C ARG A 84 83.74 18.85 7.25
N ALA A 85 83.21 18.74 8.46
CA ALA A 85 83.92 19.01 9.71
C ALA A 85 84.86 17.86 10.16
N GLY A 86 84.91 16.74 9.42
CA GLY A 86 85.80 15.61 9.71
C GLY A 86 85.55 14.99 11.08
N ASP A 87 86.61 14.75 11.85
CA ASP A 87 86.52 14.09 13.17
C ASP A 87 85.70 14.88 14.20
N HIS A 88 85.66 16.22 14.09
CA HIS A 88 84.85 17.07 14.97
C HIS A 88 83.34 16.96 14.68
N GLY A 89 82.95 16.49 13.50
CA GLY A 89 81.56 16.37 13.06
C GLY A 89 80.90 15.02 13.34
N ARG A 90 81.63 14.00 13.85
CA ARG A 90 81.10 12.62 14.00
C ARG A 90 79.82 12.54 14.84
N GLY A 91 79.74 13.30 15.94
CA GLY A 91 78.53 13.34 16.76
C GLY A 91 77.33 13.96 16.04
N PHE A 92 77.55 15.03 15.26
CA PHE A 92 76.52 15.68 14.45
C PHE A 92 76.05 14.79 13.29
N ALA A 93 76.94 14.01 12.68
CA ALA A 93 76.59 13.07 11.61
C ALA A 93 75.58 12.01 12.08
N VAL A 94 75.78 11.45 13.29
CA VAL A 94 74.85 10.46 13.86
C VAL A 94 73.47 11.07 14.12
N VAL A 95 73.42 12.30 14.66
CA VAL A 95 72.16 13.00 14.89
C VAL A 95 71.45 13.31 13.56
N ALA A 96 72.20 13.74 12.53
CA ALA A 96 71.63 14.02 11.22
C ALA A 96 71.01 12.77 10.57
N ASP A 97 71.65 11.60 10.66
CA ASP A 97 71.08 10.35 10.15
C ASP A 97 69.84 9.88 10.93
N GLU A 98 69.80 10.08 12.25
CA GLU A 98 68.63 9.76 13.07
C GLU A 98 67.44 10.66 12.70
N VAL A 99 67.68 11.98 12.53
CA VAL A 99 66.64 12.93 12.08
C VAL A 99 66.14 12.57 10.68
N ARG A 100 67.04 12.17 9.78
CA ARG A 100 66.69 11.71 8.42
C ARG A 100 65.80 10.47 8.45
N THR A 101 66.15 9.50 9.29
CA THR A 101 65.36 8.28 9.49
C THR A 101 63.99 8.59 10.07
N LEU A 102 63.90 9.50 11.05
CA LEU A 102 62.64 9.92 11.64
C LEU A 102 61.75 10.62 10.61
N ALA A 103 62.31 11.53 9.80
CA ALA A 103 61.60 12.21 8.72
C ALA A 103 61.04 11.22 7.68
N SER A 104 61.84 10.22 7.26
CA SER A 104 61.38 9.18 6.35
C SER A 104 60.24 8.33 6.93
N ARG A 105 60.30 7.99 8.23
CA ARG A 105 59.22 7.26 8.92
C ARG A 105 57.94 8.11 9.05
N THR A 106 58.10 9.42 9.24
CA THR A 106 56.96 10.34 9.24
C THR A 106 56.28 10.38 7.86
N GLN A 107 57.05 10.47 6.77
CA GLN A 107 56.53 10.41 5.39
C GLN A 107 55.81 9.09 5.08
N GLU A 108 56.35 7.97 5.55
CA GLU A 108 55.67 6.67 5.40
C GLU A 108 54.32 6.65 6.13
N SER A 109 54.27 7.25 7.32
CA SER A 109 53.06 7.32 8.14
C SER A 109 52.01 8.26 7.55
N THR A 110 52.40 9.44 7.05
CA THR A 110 51.50 10.38 6.35
C THR A 110 50.94 9.77 5.07
N SER A 111 51.75 9.02 4.32
CA SER A 111 51.29 8.27 3.14
C SER A 111 50.23 7.22 3.51
N LYS A 112 50.42 6.48 4.61
CA LYS A 112 49.39 5.55 5.12
C LYS A 112 48.11 6.28 5.52
N ILE A 113 48.21 7.42 6.22
CA ILE A 113 47.06 8.25 6.59
C ILE A 113 46.31 8.70 5.34
N LYS A 114 47.01 9.20 4.33
CA LYS A 114 46.41 9.64 3.06
C LYS A 114 45.62 8.51 2.39
N ASN A 115 46.18 7.31 2.29
CA ASN A 115 45.48 6.15 1.74
C ASN A 115 44.21 5.81 2.54
N THR A 116 44.27 5.89 3.87
CA THR A 116 43.10 5.67 4.74
C THR A 116 42.03 6.74 4.52
N VAL A 117 42.41 8.01 4.43
CA VAL A 117 41.54 9.16 4.14
C VAL A 117 40.83 8.96 2.79
N GLU A 118 41.57 8.59 1.74
CA GLU A 118 41.00 8.31 0.40
C GLU A 118 40.00 7.15 0.42
N ASN A 119 40.24 6.11 1.24
CA ASN A 119 39.31 5.00 1.42
C ASN A 119 38.03 5.44 2.15
N ILE A 120 38.16 6.29 3.18
CA ILE A 120 37.02 6.85 3.91
C ILE A 120 36.18 7.73 2.98
N GLN A 121 36.80 8.64 2.21
CA GLN A 121 36.10 9.50 1.25
C GLN A 121 35.31 8.69 0.22
N ARG A 122 35.89 7.62 -0.33
CA ARG A 122 35.17 6.71 -1.23
C ARG A 122 33.96 6.07 -0.55
N SER A 123 34.16 5.54 0.65
CA SER A 123 33.07 4.89 1.42
C SER A 123 31.94 5.87 1.76
N VAL A 124 32.27 7.12 2.08
CA VAL A 124 31.31 8.19 2.35
C VAL A 124 30.51 8.52 1.09
N ASN A 125 31.15 8.63 -0.08
CA ASN A 125 30.46 8.87 -1.35
C ASN A 125 29.50 7.71 -1.72
N ASP A 126 29.93 6.47 -1.55
CA ASP A 126 29.08 5.29 -1.80
C ASP A 126 27.87 5.26 -0.85
N THR A 127 28.10 5.64 0.40
CA THR A 127 27.06 5.77 1.42
C THR A 127 26.06 6.87 1.04
N ALA A 128 26.53 8.04 0.62
CA ALA A 128 25.68 9.15 0.17
C ALA A 128 24.83 8.77 -1.05
N ASN A 129 25.40 8.06 -2.03
CA ASN A 129 24.67 7.56 -3.19
C ASN A 129 23.57 6.55 -2.77
N THR A 130 23.89 5.66 -1.84
CA THR A 130 22.92 4.69 -1.30
C THR A 130 21.78 5.38 -0.55
N MET A 131 22.09 6.41 0.23
CA MET A 131 21.09 7.24 0.92
C MET A 131 20.16 7.95 -0.06
N LYS A 132 20.72 8.55 -1.13
CA LYS A 132 19.92 9.18 -2.19
C LYS A 132 18.94 8.18 -2.83
N LEU A 133 19.43 7.00 -3.21
CA LEU A 133 18.59 5.96 -3.80
C LEU A 133 17.50 5.47 -2.82
N SER A 134 17.83 5.40 -1.53
CA SER A 134 16.89 5.01 -0.47
C SER A 134 15.80 6.06 -0.29
N HIS A 135 16.14 7.35 -0.38
CA HIS A 135 15.19 8.45 -0.35
C HIS A 135 14.20 8.38 -1.52
N GLU A 136 14.70 8.19 -2.75
CA GLU A 136 13.87 8.04 -3.95
C GLU A 136 12.90 6.84 -3.83
N LYS A 137 13.40 5.71 -3.31
CA LYS A 137 12.56 4.52 -3.06
C LYS A 137 11.51 4.76 -1.98
N ALA A 138 11.84 5.49 -0.91
CA ALA A 138 10.90 5.84 0.14
C ALA A 138 9.78 6.72 -0.41
N GLN A 139 10.10 7.73 -1.22
CA GLN A 139 9.09 8.57 -1.89
C GLN A 139 8.18 7.77 -2.82
N ALA A 140 8.74 6.86 -3.62
CA ALA A 140 7.94 5.96 -4.45
C ALA A 140 7.03 5.05 -3.59
N GLY A 141 7.54 4.55 -2.47
CA GLY A 141 6.78 3.78 -1.49
C GLY A 141 5.59 4.57 -0.92
N ALA A 142 5.79 5.85 -0.59
CA ALA A 142 4.72 6.72 -0.10
C ALA A 142 3.61 6.88 -1.15
N ALA A 143 3.98 7.14 -2.40
CA ALA A 143 3.01 7.27 -3.50
C ALA A 143 2.24 5.96 -3.76
N HIS A 144 2.87 4.80 -3.55
CA HIS A 144 2.18 3.51 -3.63
C HIS A 144 1.22 3.27 -2.46
N ALA A 145 1.62 3.63 -1.24
CA ALA A 145 0.76 3.56 -0.06
C ALA A 145 -0.48 4.45 -0.23
N GLU A 146 -0.32 5.69 -0.69
CA GLU A 146 -1.43 6.60 -0.97
C GLU A 146 -2.42 6.03 -2.00
N LYS A 147 -1.90 5.41 -3.08
CA LYS A 147 -2.75 4.71 -4.06
C LYS A 147 -3.50 3.52 -3.45
N ALA A 148 -2.87 2.77 -2.54
CA ALA A 148 -3.52 1.67 -1.84
C ALA A 148 -4.63 2.18 -0.90
N GLY A 149 -4.39 3.28 -0.17
CA GLY A 149 -5.41 3.94 0.66
C GLY A 149 -6.63 4.35 -0.16
N ASN A 150 -6.42 5.04 -1.28
CA ASN A 150 -7.50 5.40 -2.21
C ASN A 150 -8.27 4.19 -2.75
N ALA A 151 -7.59 3.06 -2.99
CA ALA A 151 -8.26 1.83 -3.43
C ALA A 151 -9.14 1.23 -2.32
N PHE A 152 -8.70 1.25 -1.06
CA PHE A 152 -9.51 0.81 0.06
C PHE A 152 -10.73 1.72 0.28
N ASP A 153 -10.60 3.04 0.12
CA ASP A 153 -11.73 3.97 0.17
C ASP A 153 -12.79 3.62 -0.90
N GLN A 154 -12.36 3.35 -2.13
CA GLN A 154 -13.25 2.94 -3.21
C GLN A 154 -13.95 1.60 -2.92
N VAL A 155 -13.24 0.64 -2.33
CA VAL A 155 -13.82 -0.63 -1.89
C VAL A 155 -14.87 -0.40 -0.81
N SER A 156 -14.57 0.42 0.19
CA SER A 156 -15.49 0.75 1.28
C SER A 156 -16.79 1.38 0.75
N ALA A 157 -16.67 2.38 -0.12
CA ALA A 157 -17.82 3.03 -0.76
C ALA A 157 -18.64 2.07 -1.65
N SER A 158 -17.96 1.17 -2.36
CA SER A 158 -18.63 0.14 -3.17
C SER A 158 -19.41 -0.84 -2.30
N MET A 159 -18.84 -1.27 -1.16
CA MET A 159 -19.53 -2.15 -0.23
C MET A 159 -20.77 -1.50 0.39
N GLU A 160 -20.70 -0.22 0.74
CA GLU A 160 -21.86 0.53 1.23
C GLU A 160 -22.99 0.58 0.19
N THR A 161 -22.64 0.81 -1.08
CA THR A 161 -23.60 0.79 -2.19
C THR A 161 -24.26 -0.58 -2.36
N ILE A 162 -23.50 -1.68 -2.24
CA ILE A 162 -24.04 -3.04 -2.33
C ILE A 162 -24.95 -3.36 -1.13
N SER A 163 -24.60 -2.90 0.07
CA SER A 163 -25.43 -3.05 1.26
C SER A 163 -26.79 -2.34 1.07
N GLN A 164 -26.78 -1.09 0.60
CA GLN A 164 -28.00 -0.34 0.27
C GLN A 164 -28.85 -1.06 -0.79
N GLY A 165 -28.23 -1.57 -1.85
CA GLY A 165 -28.91 -2.36 -2.87
C GLY A 165 -29.55 -3.63 -2.30
N SER A 166 -28.89 -4.29 -1.34
CA SER A 166 -29.40 -5.48 -0.67
C SER A 166 -30.66 -5.18 0.16
N TYR A 167 -30.71 -4.03 0.84
CA TYR A 167 -31.91 -3.57 1.53
C TYR A 167 -33.08 -3.32 0.56
N GLN A 168 -32.81 -2.70 -0.59
CA GLN A 168 -33.85 -2.42 -1.59
C GLN A 168 -34.40 -3.70 -2.23
N ILE A 169 -33.54 -4.70 -2.48
CA ILE A 169 -33.95 -6.02 -2.97
C ILE A 169 -34.81 -6.74 -1.91
N ALA A 170 -34.42 -6.68 -0.64
CA ALA A 170 -35.21 -7.28 0.44
C ALA A 170 -36.63 -6.69 0.51
N ALA A 171 -36.74 -5.35 0.47
CA ALA A 171 -38.02 -4.66 0.47
C ALA A 171 -38.88 -5.03 -0.76
N SER A 172 -38.26 -5.07 -1.95
CA SER A 172 -38.96 -5.45 -3.19
C SER A 172 -39.46 -6.90 -3.16
N ALA A 173 -38.66 -7.82 -2.59
CA ALA A 173 -39.04 -9.22 -2.44
C ALA A 173 -40.21 -9.40 -1.46
N GLU A 174 -40.29 -8.58 -0.41
CA GLU A 174 -41.42 -8.58 0.53
C GLU A 174 -42.70 -8.10 -0.16
N GLN A 175 -42.63 -7.02 -0.94
CA GLN A 175 -43.75 -6.55 -1.76
C GLN A 175 -44.22 -7.60 -2.77
N GLN A 176 -43.29 -8.30 -3.43
CA GLN A 176 -43.61 -9.40 -4.34
C GLN A 176 -44.31 -10.56 -3.63
N SER A 177 -43.92 -10.88 -2.39
CA SER A 177 -44.56 -11.92 -1.60
C SER A 177 -46.02 -11.56 -1.29
N ILE A 178 -46.28 -10.31 -0.92
CA ILE A 178 -47.63 -9.79 -0.66
C ILE A 178 -48.48 -9.88 -1.94
N ALA A 179 -47.96 -9.40 -3.07
CA ALA A 179 -48.65 -9.45 -4.35
C ALA A 179 -48.96 -10.89 -4.79
N ALA A 180 -48.03 -11.84 -4.56
CA ALA A 180 -48.24 -13.25 -4.87
C ALA A 180 -49.35 -13.88 -4.01
N GLU A 181 -49.47 -13.48 -2.74
CA GLU A 181 -50.55 -13.91 -1.86
C GLU A 181 -51.91 -13.37 -2.33
N GLU A 182 -51.97 -12.10 -2.74
CA GLU A 182 -53.19 -11.52 -3.33
C GLU A 182 -53.59 -12.22 -4.64
N ILE A 183 -52.63 -12.48 -5.53
CA ILE A 183 -52.87 -13.25 -6.76
C ILE A 183 -53.43 -14.64 -6.41
N SER A 184 -52.85 -15.31 -5.41
CA SER A 184 -53.32 -16.63 -4.97
C SER A 184 -54.77 -16.57 -4.47
N LYS A 185 -55.14 -15.55 -3.68
CA LYS A 185 -56.52 -15.31 -3.24
C LYS A 185 -57.47 -15.05 -4.41
N ASN A 186 -57.05 -14.25 -5.37
CA ASN A 186 -57.83 -13.95 -6.57
C ASN A 186 -58.07 -15.22 -7.41
N ILE A 187 -57.07 -16.10 -7.53
CA ILE A 187 -57.23 -17.39 -8.24
C ILE A 187 -58.26 -18.29 -7.54
N VAL A 188 -58.25 -18.36 -6.21
CA VAL A 188 -59.27 -19.11 -5.45
C VAL A 188 -60.67 -18.52 -5.69
N SER A 189 -60.81 -17.20 -5.63
CA SER A 189 -62.09 -16.54 -5.89
C SER A 189 -62.61 -16.78 -7.31
N ILE A 190 -61.73 -16.75 -8.32
CA ILE A 190 -62.09 -17.07 -9.72
C ILE A 190 -62.58 -18.51 -9.83
N ARG A 191 -61.93 -19.46 -9.14
CA ARG A 191 -62.36 -20.85 -9.10
C ARG A 191 -63.76 -20.97 -8.49
N ASP A 192 -64.02 -20.34 -7.35
CA ASP A 192 -65.32 -20.41 -6.67
C ASP A 192 -66.45 -19.83 -7.55
N ILE A 193 -66.17 -18.73 -8.26
CA ILE A 193 -67.10 -18.14 -9.24
C ILE A 193 -67.36 -19.09 -10.41
N ALA A 194 -66.33 -19.79 -10.90
CA ALA A 194 -66.47 -20.77 -11.97
C ALA A 194 -67.33 -21.97 -11.53
N ASP A 195 -67.14 -22.49 -10.31
CA ASP A 195 -67.93 -23.59 -9.74
C ASP A 195 -69.40 -23.17 -9.53
N SER A 196 -69.64 -21.94 -9.04
CA SER A 196 -71.00 -21.39 -8.93
C SER A 196 -71.65 -21.22 -10.31
N SER A 197 -70.91 -20.75 -11.30
CA SER A 197 -71.42 -20.57 -12.66
C SER A 197 -71.81 -21.90 -13.29
N MET A 198 -71.01 -22.96 -13.08
CA MET A 198 -71.33 -24.30 -13.54
C MET A 198 -72.64 -24.82 -12.91
N THR A 199 -72.82 -24.58 -11.61
CA THR A 199 -74.06 -24.94 -10.91
C THR A 199 -75.28 -24.20 -11.49
N SER A 200 -75.16 -22.90 -11.77
CA SER A 200 -76.23 -22.11 -12.40
C SER A 200 -76.56 -22.59 -13.82
N VAL A 201 -75.56 -23.01 -14.59
CA VAL A 201 -75.75 -23.62 -15.92
C VAL A 201 -76.51 -24.95 -15.80
N GLU A 202 -76.15 -25.81 -14.84
CA GLU A 202 -76.86 -27.07 -14.55
C GLU A 202 -78.35 -26.82 -14.25
N GLN A 203 -78.64 -25.85 -13.38
CA GLN A 203 -80.00 -25.43 -13.03
C GLN A 203 -80.77 -24.89 -14.25
N THR A 204 -80.10 -24.07 -15.07
CA THR A 204 -80.70 -23.51 -16.29
C THR A 204 -81.04 -24.61 -17.31
N ASN A 205 -80.16 -25.61 -17.47
CA ASN A 205 -80.42 -26.78 -18.30
C ASN A 205 -81.61 -27.60 -17.80
N GLN A 206 -81.70 -27.83 -16.48
CA GLN A 206 -82.85 -28.52 -15.89
C GLN A 206 -84.17 -27.75 -16.10
N ALA A 207 -84.17 -26.44 -15.90
CA ALA A 207 -85.33 -25.59 -16.12
C ALA A 207 -85.77 -25.61 -17.60
N THR A 208 -84.81 -25.56 -18.53
CA THR A 208 -85.06 -25.63 -19.98
C THR A 208 -85.65 -26.98 -20.38
N ASN A 209 -85.17 -28.09 -19.80
CA ASN A 209 -85.73 -29.43 -20.01
C ASN A 209 -87.16 -29.53 -19.48
N ASN A 210 -87.44 -28.98 -18.29
CA ASN A 210 -88.79 -28.96 -17.73
C ASN A 210 -89.76 -28.11 -18.57
N LEU A 211 -89.30 -26.94 -19.03
CA LEU A 211 -90.08 -26.09 -19.93
C LEU A 211 -90.40 -26.81 -21.24
N SER A 212 -89.42 -27.51 -21.82
CA SER A 212 -89.61 -28.30 -23.05
C SER A 212 -90.65 -29.40 -22.87
N LYS A 213 -90.65 -30.09 -21.71
CA LYS A 213 -91.69 -31.08 -21.37
C LYS A 213 -93.07 -30.44 -21.26
N LEU A 214 -93.20 -29.32 -20.55
CA LEU A 214 -94.48 -28.62 -20.39
C LEU A 214 -95.05 -28.16 -21.73
N VAL A 215 -94.20 -27.65 -22.63
CA VAL A 215 -94.60 -27.26 -23.99
C VAL A 215 -95.08 -28.47 -24.79
N ALA A 216 -94.41 -29.62 -24.66
CA ALA A 216 -94.84 -30.86 -25.31
C ALA A 216 -96.20 -31.34 -24.77
N ASP A 217 -96.40 -31.31 -23.45
CA ASP A 217 -97.66 -31.69 -22.80
C ASP A 217 -98.81 -30.76 -23.23
N LEU A 218 -98.59 -29.44 -23.25
CA LEU A 218 -99.55 -28.45 -23.76
C LEU A 218 -99.93 -28.71 -25.23
N SER A 219 -98.93 -29.00 -26.07
CA SER A 219 -99.15 -29.32 -27.48
C SER A 219 -100.00 -30.58 -27.64
N GLN A 220 -99.78 -31.60 -26.80
CA GLN A 220 -100.57 -32.82 -26.79
C GLN A 220 -102.02 -32.58 -26.33
N ILE A 221 -102.23 -31.72 -25.32
CA ILE A 221 -103.57 -31.33 -24.86
C ILE A 221 -104.32 -30.59 -25.98
N MET A 222 -103.68 -29.63 -26.65
CA MET A 222 -104.31 -28.90 -27.75
C MET A 222 -104.70 -29.83 -28.91
N ASN A 223 -103.84 -30.79 -29.29
CA ASN A 223 -104.16 -31.77 -30.32
C ASN A 223 -105.29 -32.74 -29.95
N LYS A 224 -105.58 -32.92 -28.66
CA LYS A 224 -106.74 -33.72 -28.19
C LYS A 224 -108.04 -32.91 -28.11
N ALA A 225 -107.95 -31.59 -28.06
CA ALA A 225 -109.10 -30.68 -27.92
C ALA A 225 -109.68 -30.22 -29.27
N THR A 226 -108.96 -30.49 -30.37
CA THR A 226 -109.41 -30.39 -31.77
C THR A 226 -109.87 -31.73 -32.31
#